data_AF-A0A6G2D592-F1
#
_entry.id   AF-A0A6G2D592-F1
#
_cell.length_a   1.000
_cell.length_b   1.000
_cell.length_c   1.000
_cell.angle_alpha   90.00
_cell.angle_beta   90.00
_cell.angle_gamma   90.00
#
_symmetry.space_group_name_H-M   'P 1'
#
loop_
_entity.id
_entity.type
_entity.pdbx_description
1 polymer ?
#
loop_
_entity_poly.entity_id
_entity_poly.type
_entity_poly.pdbx_seq_one_letter_code
_entity_poly.pdbx_strand_id
1 'polypeptide(L)'
;GKLAKDIVTPVWEGYKVWGHKWPSWMDRYGNFDDGKGIYAPVRELYGPVGEYYGHNGAVAGAYATYYDNKNDNRHKVVFVMSDMLTEYGASAFTHETTHVNDRVAYYGGHGHREGTFVEAFAQGMLQSPATEGHQGEYGALGLNMAFERENDGNQWYNYNPNKLKSRDEINHYMKNYN
;
A
#
# COMPACT_ATOMS: atom_id res chain seq x y z
N GLY A 1 -19.81 -10.48 -6.76
CA GLY A 1 -18.59 -9.71 -7.11
C GLY A 1 -17.38 -10.60 -6.92
N LYS A 2 -16.25 -10.26 -7.55
CA LYS A 2 -14.96 -10.91 -7.25
C LYS A 2 -14.53 -10.54 -5.82
N LEU A 3 -13.87 -11.46 -5.13
CA LEU A 3 -13.27 -11.20 -3.83
C LEU A 3 -11.85 -10.66 -4.01
N ALA A 4 -11.31 -9.97 -3.00
CA ALA A 4 -9.93 -9.48 -3.03
C ALA A 4 -8.92 -10.61 -3.28
N LYS A 5 -9.19 -11.80 -2.74
CA LYS A 5 -8.38 -13.01 -3.00
C LYS A 5 -8.38 -13.49 -4.46
N ASP A 6 -9.33 -13.04 -5.26
CA ASP A 6 -9.45 -13.39 -6.68
C ASP A 6 -8.76 -12.34 -7.59
N ILE A 7 -8.11 -11.34 -6.98
CA ILE A 7 -7.35 -10.27 -7.65
C ILE A 7 -5.87 -10.55 -7.43
N VAL A 8 -5.12 -10.67 -8.53
CA VAL A 8 -3.66 -10.83 -8.48
C VAL A 8 -3.03 -9.47 -8.75
N THR A 9 -2.47 -8.86 -7.70
CA THR A 9 -1.77 -7.58 -7.79
C THR A 9 -0.31 -7.83 -7.41
N PRO A 10 0.64 -7.83 -8.37
CA PRO A 10 2.06 -7.87 -8.03
C PRO A 10 2.45 -6.65 -7.19
N VAL A 11 3.33 -6.90 -6.21
CA VAL A 11 3.89 -5.90 -5.30
C VAL A 11 5.39 -5.87 -5.53
N TRP A 12 5.90 -4.71 -5.92
CA TRP A 12 7.32 -4.49 -6.17
C TRP A 12 7.89 -3.60 -5.07
N GLU A 13 9.05 -3.96 -4.53
CA GLU A 13 9.69 -3.19 -3.45
C GLU A 13 10.37 -1.91 -3.96
N GLY A 14 10.62 -1.04 -2.98
CA GLY A 14 11.44 0.16 -3.11
C GLY A 14 12.90 -0.18 -3.25
N TYR A 15 13.61 0.46 -4.18
CA TYR A 15 15.07 0.38 -4.31
C TYR A 15 15.86 1.05 -3.16
N LYS A 16 15.32 1.03 -1.94
CA LYS A 16 16.02 1.48 -0.73
C LYS A 16 16.99 0.39 -0.28
N VAL A 17 18.18 0.42 -0.85
CA VAL A 17 19.21 -0.60 -0.61
C VAL A 17 20.16 -0.17 0.52
N TRP A 18 20.36 -1.05 1.50
CA TRP A 18 21.30 -0.82 2.59
C TRP A 18 22.75 -0.67 2.08
N GLY A 19 23.52 0.23 2.70
CA GLY A 19 24.91 0.50 2.31
C GLY A 19 25.09 1.58 1.23
N HIS A 20 23.99 2.08 0.66
CA HIS A 20 23.98 3.20 -0.29
C HIS A 20 23.43 4.47 0.37
N LYS A 21 23.99 5.63 0.00
CA LYS A 21 23.54 6.91 0.54
C LYS A 21 22.22 7.27 -0.12
N TRP A 22 21.15 7.37 0.66
CA TRP A 22 19.88 7.83 0.12
C TRP A 22 19.91 9.34 -0.23
N PRO A 23 19.31 9.78 -1.36
CA PRO A 23 18.82 8.96 -2.48
C PRO A 23 19.98 8.54 -3.39
N SER A 24 20.18 7.23 -3.53
CA SER A 24 21.06 6.60 -4.52
C SER A 24 20.16 5.65 -5.29
N TRP A 25 20.29 5.66 -6.61
CA TRP A 25 19.40 4.95 -7.51
C TRP A 25 20.19 4.08 -8.48
N MET A 26 19.55 3.03 -8.98
CA MET A 26 20.15 2.13 -9.95
C MET A 26 19.59 2.38 -11.35
N ASP A 27 20.41 2.23 -12.37
CA ASP A 27 19.93 2.11 -13.75
C ASP A 27 19.22 0.76 -13.97
N ARG A 28 18.64 0.56 -15.16
CA ARG A 28 17.93 -0.69 -15.52
C ARG A 28 18.81 -1.95 -15.54
N TYR A 29 20.12 -1.79 -15.44
CA TYR A 29 21.11 -2.87 -15.39
C TYR A 29 21.66 -3.09 -13.98
N GLY A 30 21.17 -2.34 -13.00
CA GLY A 30 21.51 -2.44 -11.58
C GLY A 30 22.70 -1.58 -11.16
N ASN A 31 23.29 -0.77 -12.04
CA ASN A 31 24.43 0.08 -11.67
C ASN A 31 23.94 1.27 -10.84
N PHE A 32 24.49 1.45 -9.63
CA PHE A 32 24.18 2.61 -8.81
C PHE A 32 24.78 3.91 -9.38
N ASP A 33 24.03 5.01 -9.23
CA ASP A 33 24.45 6.36 -9.61
C ASP A 33 25.64 6.87 -8.79
N ASP A 34 25.80 6.39 -7.56
CA ASP A 34 26.96 6.64 -6.70
C ASP A 34 28.22 5.84 -7.10
N GLY A 35 28.11 4.98 -8.12
CA GLY A 35 29.19 4.14 -8.65
C GLY A 35 29.59 2.96 -7.75
N LYS A 36 28.86 2.68 -6.66
CA LYS A 36 29.25 1.67 -5.67
C LYS A 36 28.62 0.30 -5.92
N GLY A 37 28.95 -0.29 -7.06
CA GLY A 37 28.59 -1.68 -7.37
C GLY A 37 27.27 -1.82 -8.10
N ILE A 38 26.76 -3.06 -8.10
CA ILE A 38 25.61 -3.47 -8.91
C ILE A 38 24.58 -4.14 -8.01
N TYR A 39 23.34 -3.68 -8.07
CA TYR A 39 22.22 -4.33 -7.42
C TYR A 39 21.72 -5.52 -8.24
N ALA A 40 22.12 -6.72 -7.83
CA ALA A 40 21.80 -7.96 -8.54
C ALA A 40 20.29 -8.16 -8.81
N PRO A 41 19.36 -7.85 -7.87
CA PRO A 41 17.93 -7.98 -8.17
C PRO A 41 17.47 -7.14 -9.36
N VAL A 42 17.97 -5.91 -9.54
CA VAL A 42 17.61 -5.12 -10.73
C VAL A 42 18.23 -5.70 -11.99
N ARG A 43 19.49 -6.13 -11.93
CA ARG A 43 20.17 -6.77 -13.07
C ARG A 43 19.49 -8.05 -13.52
N GLU A 44 19.04 -8.88 -12.58
CA GLU A 44 18.63 -10.27 -12.82
C GLU A 44 17.11 -10.47 -12.86
N LEU A 45 16.34 -9.60 -12.20
CA LEU A 45 14.89 -9.72 -12.11
C LEU A 45 14.18 -8.47 -12.66
N TYR A 46 14.27 -7.32 -11.99
CA TYR A 46 13.45 -6.15 -12.35
C TYR A 46 13.71 -5.64 -13.77
N GLY A 47 14.98 -5.51 -14.15
CA GLY A 47 15.38 -5.07 -15.48
C GLY A 47 14.91 -6.03 -16.58
N PRO A 48 15.24 -7.33 -16.49
CA PRO A 48 14.82 -8.34 -17.46
C PRO A 48 13.31 -8.51 -17.62
N VAL A 49 12.54 -8.43 -16.54
CA VAL A 49 11.06 -8.58 -16.60
C VAL A 49 10.35 -7.26 -16.96
N GLY A 50 11.08 -6.16 -17.15
CA GLY A 50 10.52 -4.87 -17.53
C GLY A 50 9.83 -4.12 -16.39
N GLU A 51 10.05 -4.54 -15.15
CA GLU A 51 9.43 -3.96 -13.94
C GLU A 51 10.39 -3.02 -13.20
N TYR A 52 11.43 -2.58 -13.90
CA TYR A 52 12.30 -1.49 -13.46
C TYR A 52 11.60 -0.14 -13.50
N TYR A 53 11.78 0.67 -12.47
CA TYR A 53 11.33 2.07 -12.44
C TYR A 53 12.49 3.03 -12.15
N GLY A 54 12.53 4.13 -12.90
CA GLY A 54 13.58 5.15 -12.77
C GLY A 54 13.39 6.04 -11.55
N HIS A 55 14.41 6.85 -11.27
CA HIS A 55 14.38 7.82 -10.19
C HIS A 55 13.22 8.81 -10.40
N ASN A 56 12.25 8.80 -9.49
CA ASN A 56 11.06 9.65 -9.57
C ASN A 56 11.13 10.88 -8.66
N GLY A 57 12.28 11.17 -8.04
CA GLY A 57 12.42 12.35 -7.18
C GLY A 57 11.76 12.21 -5.81
N ALA A 58 11.45 10.99 -5.36
CA ALA A 58 10.92 10.72 -4.02
C ALA A 58 9.55 11.36 -3.72
N VAL A 59 8.75 11.68 -4.74
CA VAL A 59 7.45 12.35 -4.57
C VAL A 59 6.36 11.47 -3.96
N ALA A 60 6.54 10.15 -3.89
CA ALA A 60 5.57 9.23 -3.28
C ALA A 60 6.25 8.08 -2.53
N GLY A 61 5.67 7.69 -1.38
CA GLY A 61 6.09 6.55 -0.54
C GLY A 61 6.00 5.22 -1.28
N ALA A 62 4.81 4.96 -1.82
CA ALA A 62 4.44 3.89 -2.73
C ALA A 62 3.43 4.45 -3.74
N TYR A 63 3.08 3.68 -4.77
CA TYR A 63 1.97 4.00 -5.67
C TYR A 63 1.34 2.74 -6.26
N ALA A 64 0.05 2.81 -6.55
CA ALA A 64 -0.68 1.86 -7.35
C ALA A 64 -0.84 2.31 -8.80
N THR A 65 -0.84 1.37 -9.73
CA THR A 65 -1.23 1.63 -11.12
C THR A 65 -2.61 1.06 -11.41
N TYR A 66 -3.43 1.86 -12.10
CA TYR A 66 -4.73 1.42 -12.57
C TYR A 66 -5.03 1.85 -14.00
N TYR A 67 -5.86 1.04 -14.65
CA TYR A 67 -6.26 1.18 -16.04
C TYR A 67 -7.78 1.30 -16.12
N ASP A 68 -8.29 1.80 -17.25
CA ASP A 68 -9.73 1.95 -17.48
C ASP A 68 -10.45 0.61 -17.41
N ASN A 69 -9.82 -0.45 -17.92
CA ASN A 69 -10.27 -1.81 -17.70
C ASN A 69 -9.93 -2.23 -16.26
N LYS A 70 -10.95 -2.30 -15.41
CA LYS A 70 -10.82 -2.77 -14.02
C LYS A 70 -10.35 -4.22 -13.85
N ASN A 71 -10.31 -5.00 -14.93
CA ASN A 71 -9.77 -6.37 -14.93
C ASN A 71 -8.41 -6.46 -15.65
N ASP A 72 -7.75 -5.33 -15.89
CA ASP A 72 -6.43 -5.33 -16.51
C ASP A 72 -5.42 -6.00 -15.58
N ASN A 73 -4.65 -6.96 -16.08
CA ASN A 73 -3.71 -7.72 -15.25
C ASN A 73 -2.39 -6.96 -15.02
N ARG A 74 -2.24 -5.75 -15.55
CA ARG A 74 -1.07 -4.89 -15.36
C ARG A 74 -1.14 -4.03 -14.10
N HIS A 75 -2.25 -4.08 -13.37
CA HIS A 75 -2.35 -3.45 -12.04
C HIS A 75 -1.20 -3.90 -11.16
N LYS A 76 -0.54 -2.97 -10.48
CA LYS A 76 0.56 -3.28 -9.55
C LYS A 76 0.66 -2.24 -8.45
N VAL A 77 1.24 -2.63 -7.33
CA VAL A 77 1.70 -1.75 -6.26
C VAL A 77 3.22 -1.69 -6.32
N VAL A 78 3.78 -0.48 -6.26
CA VAL A 78 5.23 -0.26 -6.27
C VAL A 78 5.59 0.61 -5.08
N PHE A 79 6.41 0.07 -4.19
CA PHE A 79 7.08 0.85 -3.16
C PHE A 79 8.24 1.60 -3.81
N VAL A 80 8.44 2.86 -3.45
CA VAL A 80 9.51 3.69 -4.03
C VAL A 80 10.46 4.14 -2.93
N MET A 81 9.88 4.80 -1.93
CA MET A 81 10.55 5.46 -0.82
C MET A 81 10.36 4.71 0.50
N SER A 82 9.25 3.99 0.61
CA SER A 82 8.89 3.24 1.78
C SER A 82 9.48 1.84 1.75
N ASP A 83 10.04 1.40 2.87
CA ASP A 83 10.41 0.01 3.06
C ASP A 83 9.13 -0.81 3.27
N MET A 84 8.85 -1.73 2.34
CA MET A 84 7.66 -2.60 2.41
C MET A 84 7.55 -3.37 3.73
N LEU A 85 8.69 -3.75 4.31
CA LEU A 85 8.76 -4.57 5.54
C LEU A 85 8.64 -3.76 6.85
N THR A 86 8.33 -2.46 6.77
CA THR A 86 8.08 -1.63 7.95
C THR A 86 6.59 -1.55 8.27
N GLU A 87 6.24 -1.07 9.46
CA GLU A 87 4.85 -0.81 9.83
C GLU A 87 4.19 0.19 8.84
N TYR A 88 4.91 1.27 8.51
CA TYR A 88 4.47 2.20 7.48
C TYR A 88 4.35 1.52 6.11
N GLY A 89 5.27 0.61 5.77
CA GLY A 89 5.20 -0.20 4.56
C GLY A 89 3.90 -1.01 4.46
N ALA A 90 3.50 -1.67 5.55
CA ALA A 90 2.23 -2.40 5.63
C ALA A 90 1.01 -1.47 5.55
N SER A 91 1.07 -0.28 6.16
CA SER A 91 0.02 0.74 6.04
C SER A 91 -0.12 1.24 4.59
N ALA A 92 1.00 1.64 3.96
CA ALA A 92 1.04 2.02 2.56
C ALA A 92 0.57 0.88 1.66
N PHE A 93 0.89 -0.38 1.97
CA PHE A 93 0.34 -1.52 1.22
C PHE A 93 -1.20 -1.54 1.26
N THR A 94 -1.81 -1.40 2.45
CA THR A 94 -3.28 -1.38 2.56
C THR A 94 -3.91 -0.20 1.83
N HIS A 95 -3.23 0.95 1.83
CA HIS A 95 -3.62 2.13 1.07
C HIS A 95 -3.58 1.87 -0.45
N GLU A 96 -2.43 1.46 -0.98
CA GLU A 96 -2.26 1.25 -2.43
C GLU A 96 -3.14 0.11 -2.96
N THR A 97 -3.35 -0.93 -2.15
CA THR A 97 -4.23 -2.04 -2.51
C THR A 97 -5.69 -1.58 -2.51
N THR A 98 -6.06 -0.58 -1.72
CA THR A 98 -7.40 0.05 -1.78
C THR A 98 -7.63 0.70 -3.15
N HIS A 99 -6.65 1.44 -3.68
CA HIS A 99 -6.75 2.03 -5.03
C HIS A 99 -7.02 1.00 -6.12
N VAL A 100 -6.44 -0.20 -6.00
CA VAL A 100 -6.68 -1.30 -6.96
C VAL A 100 -8.03 -1.98 -6.71
N ASN A 101 -8.36 -2.28 -5.44
CA ASN A 101 -9.51 -3.10 -5.07
C ASN A 101 -10.84 -2.33 -5.07
N ASP A 102 -10.83 -1.01 -4.89
CA ASP A 102 -12.06 -0.21 -4.83
C ASP A 102 -12.93 -0.39 -6.08
N ARG A 103 -12.29 -0.47 -7.26
CA ARG A 103 -12.98 -0.61 -8.54
C ARG A 103 -13.56 -2.01 -8.81
N VAL A 104 -13.10 -3.02 -8.08
CA VAL A 104 -13.36 -4.45 -8.40
C VAL A 104 -14.09 -5.18 -7.29
N ALA A 105 -13.72 -4.92 -6.03
CA ALA A 105 -14.19 -5.66 -4.86
C ALA A 105 -14.89 -4.77 -3.83
N TYR A 106 -14.27 -3.68 -3.36
CA TYR A 106 -14.77 -2.97 -2.18
C TYR A 106 -16.09 -2.21 -2.41
N TYR A 107 -16.35 -1.70 -3.62
CA TYR A 107 -17.67 -1.15 -3.98
C TYR A 107 -18.61 -2.15 -4.65
N GLY A 108 -18.40 -3.45 -4.45
CA GLY A 108 -19.22 -4.48 -5.10
C GLY A 108 -19.08 -4.52 -6.62
N GLY A 109 -17.99 -3.97 -7.16
CA GLY A 109 -17.67 -3.93 -8.59
C GLY A 109 -18.07 -2.62 -9.30
N HIS A 110 -18.52 -1.62 -8.56
CA HIS A 110 -18.73 -0.25 -9.04
C HIS A 110 -17.47 0.61 -8.88
N GLY A 111 -17.37 1.71 -9.64
CA GLY A 111 -16.31 2.70 -9.43
C GLY A 111 -16.61 3.63 -8.25
N HIS A 112 -15.66 4.53 -7.94
CA HIS A 112 -15.88 5.58 -6.96
C HIS A 112 -17.08 6.45 -7.33
N ARG A 113 -17.69 7.07 -6.31
CA ARG A 113 -18.71 8.09 -6.53
C ARG A 113 -18.09 9.26 -7.29
N GLU A 114 -18.81 9.79 -8.28
CA GLU A 114 -18.36 10.99 -8.98
C GLU A 114 -18.14 12.14 -7.97
N GLY A 115 -16.99 12.83 -8.09
CA GLY A 115 -16.59 13.91 -7.17
C GLY A 115 -15.85 13.48 -5.90
N THR A 116 -15.63 12.18 -5.64
CA THR A 116 -14.73 11.73 -4.56
C THR A 116 -13.31 11.54 -5.07
N PHE A 117 -12.33 12.08 -4.34
CA PHE A 117 -10.91 11.89 -4.62
C PHE A 117 -10.48 10.45 -4.31
N VAL A 118 -9.59 9.87 -5.12
CA VAL A 118 -9.18 8.45 -4.99
C VAL A 118 -8.59 8.16 -3.60
N GLU A 119 -7.90 9.13 -3.01
CA GLU A 119 -7.30 9.02 -1.68
C GLU A 119 -8.30 9.04 -0.54
N ALA A 120 -9.51 9.58 -0.75
CA ALA A 120 -10.47 9.78 0.34
C ALA A 120 -10.90 8.46 1.00
N PHE A 121 -10.92 7.36 0.24
CA PHE A 121 -11.29 6.04 0.76
C PHE A 121 -10.08 5.28 1.32
N ALA A 122 -8.92 5.43 0.68
CA ALA A 122 -7.66 4.87 1.15
C ALA A 122 -7.25 5.55 2.48
N GLN A 123 -6.91 6.84 2.49
CA GLN A 123 -6.48 7.56 3.70
C GLN A 123 -7.59 7.71 4.75
N GLY A 124 -8.85 7.76 4.33
CA GLY A 124 -9.98 8.07 5.22
C GLY A 124 -10.70 6.87 5.83
N MET A 125 -10.47 5.64 5.36
CA MET A 125 -11.13 4.44 5.94
C MET A 125 -10.32 3.14 5.83
N LEU A 126 -9.66 2.87 4.70
CA LEU A 126 -9.09 1.54 4.38
C LEU A 126 -7.55 1.48 4.38
N GLN A 127 -6.88 2.53 4.84
CA GLN A 127 -5.48 2.48 5.20
C GLN A 127 -5.39 2.05 6.67
N SER A 128 -4.69 0.94 6.92
CA SER A 128 -4.41 0.51 8.29
C SER A 128 -3.52 1.57 8.96
N PRO A 129 -3.86 2.01 10.17
CA PRO A 129 -3.22 3.16 10.80
C PRO A 129 -1.85 2.77 11.36
N ALA A 130 -0.75 3.20 10.75
CA ALA A 130 0.60 3.00 11.30
C ALA A 130 0.86 3.96 12.46
N THR A 131 1.49 3.49 13.55
CA THR A 131 1.93 4.39 14.63
C THR A 131 3.20 5.17 14.29
N GLU A 132 4.04 4.63 13.41
CA GLU A 132 5.29 5.26 12.98
C GLU A 132 5.27 5.58 11.48
N GLY A 133 5.90 6.70 11.10
CA GLY A 133 6.06 7.09 9.68
C GLY A 133 4.75 7.48 8.98
N HIS A 134 3.64 7.61 9.71
CA HIS A 134 2.33 7.96 9.17
C HIS A 134 2.30 9.37 8.54
N GLN A 135 1.49 9.57 7.51
CA GLN A 135 1.28 10.90 6.89
C GLN A 135 0.06 11.62 7.48
N GLY A 136 -0.14 11.48 8.81
CA GLY A 136 -1.18 12.18 9.55
C GLY A 136 -2.54 11.44 9.61
N GLU A 137 -2.62 10.21 9.12
CA GLU A 137 -3.84 9.40 9.17
C GLU A 137 -4.08 8.75 10.55
N TYR A 138 -3.02 8.58 11.36
CA TYR A 138 -3.16 8.07 12.71
C TYR A 138 -3.93 9.06 13.58
N GLY A 139 -5.08 8.62 14.04
CA GLY A 139 -6.04 9.40 14.80
C GLY A 139 -7.28 9.85 14.02
N ALA A 140 -7.36 9.58 12.72
CA ALA A 140 -8.59 9.72 11.93
C ALA A 140 -9.52 8.50 12.13
N LEU A 141 -10.80 8.64 11.75
CA LEU A 141 -11.72 7.52 11.62
C LEU A 141 -11.14 6.46 10.67
N GLY A 142 -11.08 5.20 11.07
CA GLY A 142 -10.51 4.15 10.22
C GLY A 142 -10.62 2.74 10.80
N LEU A 143 -10.13 1.77 10.03
CA LEU A 143 -10.10 0.35 10.41
C LEU A 143 -8.67 -0.16 10.40
N ASN A 144 -8.27 -0.85 11.47
CA ASN A 144 -7.02 -1.60 11.47
C ASN A 144 -7.26 -2.99 10.87
N MET A 145 -6.65 -3.23 9.70
CA MET A 145 -6.78 -4.48 8.97
C MET A 145 -5.49 -5.32 8.98
N ALA A 146 -4.40 -4.78 9.52
CA ALA A 146 -3.06 -5.36 9.38
C ALA A 146 -2.38 -5.74 10.70
N PHE A 147 -2.62 -4.99 11.78
CA PHE A 147 -1.77 -5.07 12.97
C PHE A 147 -2.48 -5.73 14.15
N GLU A 148 -1.85 -6.71 14.77
CA GLU A 148 -2.22 -7.14 16.11
C GLU A 148 -1.47 -6.29 17.13
N ARG A 149 -2.21 -5.64 18.04
CA ARG A 149 -1.69 -4.76 19.08
C ARG A 149 -2.29 -5.12 20.42
N GLU A 150 -1.63 -4.67 21.48
CA GLU A 150 -2.16 -4.80 22.84
C GLU A 150 -3.44 -3.97 23.01
N ASN A 151 -4.39 -4.51 23.77
CA ASN A 151 -5.62 -3.82 24.13
C ASN A 151 -5.43 -3.12 25.49
N ASP A 152 -4.58 -2.10 25.49
CA ASP A 152 -4.12 -1.37 26.68
C ASP A 152 -4.91 -0.09 26.98
N GLY A 153 -5.97 0.18 26.20
CA GLY A 153 -6.77 1.40 26.29
C GLY A 153 -6.21 2.61 25.54
N ASN A 154 -5.02 2.50 24.93
CA ASN A 154 -4.41 3.56 24.14
C ASN A 154 -4.62 3.38 22.62
N GLN A 155 -5.34 2.34 22.20
CA GLN A 155 -5.67 2.08 20.81
C GLN A 155 -6.92 2.86 20.39
N TRP A 156 -6.79 3.64 19.31
CA TRP A 156 -7.90 4.38 18.72
C TRP A 156 -8.72 3.50 17.76
N TYR A 157 -8.16 2.35 17.38
CA TYR A 157 -8.68 1.42 16.38
C TYR A 157 -8.90 0.04 16.98
N ASN A 158 -9.54 -0.87 16.24
CA ASN A 158 -9.62 -2.28 16.63
C ASN A 158 -8.20 -2.86 16.79
N TYR A 159 -7.85 -3.35 17.97
CA TYR A 159 -6.50 -3.82 18.28
C TYR A 159 -6.11 -5.13 17.58
N ASN A 160 -7.07 -5.88 17.05
CA ASN A 160 -6.81 -7.11 16.31
C ASN A 160 -7.77 -7.23 15.11
N PRO A 161 -7.27 -7.32 13.86
CA PRO A 161 -8.10 -7.42 12.66
C PRO A 161 -8.92 -8.72 12.62
N ASN A 162 -8.44 -9.79 13.24
CA ASN A 162 -9.11 -11.10 13.27
C ASN A 162 -10.37 -11.11 14.15
N LYS A 163 -10.71 -10.01 14.83
CA LYS A 163 -11.92 -9.88 15.65
C LYS A 163 -13.14 -9.34 14.91
N LEU A 164 -12.96 -8.71 13.76
CA LEU A 164 -14.06 -8.24 12.89
C LEU A 164 -14.30 -9.29 11.80
N LYS A 165 -15.16 -10.28 12.08
CA LYS A 165 -15.35 -11.47 11.23
C LYS A 165 -16.59 -11.38 10.34
N SER A 166 -17.46 -10.41 10.57
CA SER A 166 -18.71 -10.25 9.85
C SER A 166 -19.04 -8.79 9.56
N ARG A 167 -19.92 -8.57 8.58
CA ARG A 167 -20.45 -7.24 8.27
C ARG A 167 -21.17 -6.62 9.47
N ASP A 168 -21.87 -7.42 10.27
CA ASP A 168 -22.59 -6.92 11.44
C ASP A 168 -21.63 -6.47 12.54
N GLU A 169 -20.53 -7.19 12.77
CA GLU A 169 -19.48 -6.77 13.71
C GLU A 169 -18.78 -5.49 13.25
N ILE A 170 -18.46 -5.36 11.95
CA ILE A 170 -17.91 -4.12 11.39
C ILE A 170 -18.91 -2.98 11.56
N ASN A 171 -20.19 -3.19 11.25
CA ASN A 171 -21.23 -2.17 11.39
C ASN A 171 -21.40 -1.74 12.86
N HIS A 172 -21.37 -2.70 13.79
CA HIS A 172 -21.44 -2.42 15.22
C HIS A 172 -20.23 -1.63 15.69
N TYR A 173 -19.03 -2.02 15.27
CA TYR A 173 -17.79 -1.32 15.56
C TYR A 173 -17.83 0.13 15.07
N MET A 174 -18.18 0.36 13.80
CA MET A 174 -18.22 1.70 13.20
C MET A 174 -19.28 2.61 13.85
N LYS A 175 -20.41 2.04 14.30
CA LYS A 175 -21.45 2.82 15.01
C LYS A 175 -21.04 3.22 16.42
N ASN A 176 -20.22 2.42 17.08
CA ASN A 176 -19.72 2.68 18.43
C ASN A 176 -18.35 3.37 18.44
N TYR A 177 -17.87 3.84 17.28
CA TYR A 177 -16.61 4.59 17.16
C TYR A 177 -16.73 6.01 17.76
N ASN A 178 -17.96 6.49 18.03
CA ASN A 178 -18.26 7.79 18.64
C ASN A 178 -18.46 7.72 20.15
#